data_AF-A0A949XZQ1-F1
#
_entry.id   AF-A0A949XZQ1-F1
#
_cell.length_a   1.000
_cell.length_b   1.000
_cell.length_c   1.000
_cell.angle_alpha   90.00
_cell.angle_beta   90.00
_cell.angle_gamma   90.00
#
_symmetry.space_group_name_H-M   'P 1'
#
loop_
_entity.id
_entity.type
_entity.pdbx_description
1 polymer ?
#
loop_
_entity_poly.entity_id
_entity_poly.type
_entity_poly.pdbx_seq_one_letter_code
_entity_poly.pdbx_strand_id
1 'polypeptide(L)'
;VVLATADPKVDFFRGGKYTLDAEGVANLERLLVELISAVSGGPLKYEGRDMKSLHEGMGITDAQFDAIAADLISVLNKYQVPKKEADELITIIASTRKDIVEEK
;
A
#
# COMPACT_ATOMS: atom_id res chain seq x y z
N VAL A 1 4.62 -1.45 7.49
CA VAL A 1 4.66 -2.85 6.99
C VAL A 1 4.11 -3.84 8.00
N VAL A 2 4.56 -3.81 9.26
CA VAL A 2 4.15 -4.77 10.32
C VAL A 2 2.64 -4.97 10.46
N LEU A 3 1.85 -3.88 10.43
CA LEU A 3 0.39 -3.94 10.54
C LEU A 3 -0.23 -4.74 9.38
N ALA A 4 0.10 -4.37 8.14
CA ALA A 4 -0.41 -5.03 6.94
C ALA A 4 0.04 -6.49 6.81
N THR A 5 1.23 -6.85 7.32
CA THR A 5 1.69 -8.25 7.34
C THR A 5 0.99 -9.09 8.42
N ALA A 6 0.42 -8.44 9.44
CA ALA A 6 -0.29 -9.10 10.53
C ALA A 6 -1.81 -9.18 10.31
N ASP A 7 -2.38 -8.38 9.39
CA ASP A 7 -3.81 -8.45 9.05
C ASP A 7 -4.09 -9.61 8.07
N PRO A 8 -4.78 -10.68 8.50
CA PRO A 8 -5.13 -11.79 7.62
C PRO A 8 -6.06 -11.38 6.47
N LYS A 9 -6.81 -10.28 6.59
CA LYS A 9 -7.67 -9.77 5.51
C LYS A 9 -6.88 -9.16 4.37
N VAL A 10 -5.69 -8.64 4.66
CA VAL A 10 -4.80 -8.16 3.61
C VAL A 10 -4.29 -9.33 2.79
N ASP A 11 -4.06 -10.51 3.40
CA ASP A 11 -3.44 -11.68 2.75
C ASP A 11 -2.10 -11.31 2.08
N PHE A 12 -1.26 -10.53 2.78
CA PHE A 12 -0.05 -9.94 2.19
C PHE A 12 0.83 -10.94 1.41
N PHE A 13 0.93 -12.18 1.91
CA PHE A 13 1.76 -13.25 1.34
C PHE A 13 1.04 -14.14 0.31
N ARG A 14 -0.23 -13.86 0.01
CA ARG A 14 -1.07 -14.64 -0.92
C ARG A 14 -1.06 -16.13 -0.60
N GLY A 15 -1.43 -16.49 0.62
CA GLY A 15 -1.40 -17.88 1.08
C GLY A 15 0.01 -18.51 1.08
N GLY A 16 1.07 -17.70 1.15
CA GLY A 16 2.46 -18.16 1.15
C GLY A 16 3.13 -18.24 -0.24
N LYS A 17 2.44 -17.81 -1.31
CA LYS A 17 3.02 -17.70 -2.67
C LYS A 17 4.18 -16.70 -2.72
N TYR A 18 4.14 -15.66 -1.88
CA TYR A 18 5.19 -14.65 -1.78
C TYR A 18 5.81 -14.64 -0.38
N THR A 19 7.09 -14.28 -0.30
CA THR A 19 7.84 -14.16 0.95
C THR A 19 8.43 -12.76 1.06
N LEU A 20 8.53 -12.24 2.29
CA LEU A 20 9.17 -10.97 2.58
C LEU A 20 10.22 -11.19 3.67
N ASP A 21 11.49 -11.15 3.29
CA ASP A 21 12.61 -11.19 4.23
C ASP A 21 12.96 -9.78 4.72
N ALA A 22 14.00 -9.65 5.55
CA ALA A 22 14.36 -8.37 6.16
C ALA A 22 14.77 -7.31 5.11
N GLU A 23 15.45 -7.71 4.05
CA GLU A 23 15.84 -6.81 2.95
C GLU A 23 14.60 -6.38 2.15
N GLY A 24 13.69 -7.32 1.86
CA GLY A 24 12.41 -7.05 1.24
C GLY A 24 11.57 -6.07 2.05
N VAL A 25 11.52 -6.21 3.37
CA VAL A 25 10.83 -5.24 4.27
C VAL A 25 11.46 -3.85 4.12
N ALA A 26 12.79 -3.74 4.20
CA ALA A 26 13.47 -2.45 4.09
C ALA A 26 13.22 -1.78 2.73
N ASN A 27 13.25 -2.56 1.65
CA ASN A 27 12.98 -2.04 0.31
C ASN A 27 11.51 -1.61 0.15
N LEU A 28 10.57 -2.38 0.69
CA LEU A 28 9.15 -2.02 0.68
C LEU A 28 8.89 -0.73 1.46
N GLU A 29 9.49 -0.57 2.64
CA GLU A 29 9.38 0.65 3.44
C GLU A 29 9.92 1.86 2.69
N ARG A 30 11.10 1.75 2.08
CA ARG A 30 11.69 2.80 1.25
C ARG A 30 10.75 3.18 0.11
N LEU A 31 10.28 2.21 -0.68
CA LEU A 31 9.41 2.46 -1.83
C LEU A 31 8.07 3.06 -1.43
N LEU A 32 7.51 2.68 -0.27
CA LEU A 32 6.27 3.25 0.24
C LEU A 32 6.46 4.70 0.67
N VAL A 33 7.58 5.03 1.33
CA VAL A 33 7.92 6.42 1.69
C VAL A 33 8.13 7.27 0.45
N GLU A 34 8.85 6.76 -0.55
CA GLU A 34 9.04 7.42 -1.84
C GLU A 34 7.70 7.67 -2.56
N LEU A 35 6.82 6.67 -2.60
CA LEU A 35 5.49 6.79 -3.19
C LEU A 35 4.68 7.88 -2.49
N ILE A 36 4.55 7.81 -1.16
CA ILE A 36 3.79 8.79 -0.36
C ILE A 36 4.36 10.20 -0.55
N SER A 37 5.69 10.34 -0.51
CA SER A 37 6.34 11.63 -0.72
C SER A 37 6.06 12.17 -2.12
N ALA A 38 6.25 11.37 -3.18
CA ALA A 38 6.05 11.80 -4.55
C ALA A 38 4.60 12.25 -4.81
N VAL A 39 3.62 11.49 -4.30
CA VAL A 39 2.20 11.79 -4.56
C VAL A 39 1.63 12.91 -3.70
N SER A 40 2.21 13.17 -2.53
CA SER A 40 1.81 14.29 -1.67
C SER A 40 2.55 15.60 -2.00
N GLY A 41 3.37 15.62 -3.05
CA GLY A 41 4.13 16.80 -3.48
C GLY A 41 5.45 17.02 -2.72
N GLY A 42 5.93 16.00 -2.02
CA GLY A 42 7.23 15.96 -1.36
C GLY A 42 8.40 15.78 -2.35
N PRO A 43 9.64 15.82 -1.84
CA PRO A 43 10.85 15.91 -2.67
C PRO A 43 11.34 14.56 -3.21
N LEU A 44 10.86 13.43 -2.68
CA LEU A 44 11.34 12.12 -3.12
C LEU A 44 10.65 11.69 -4.41
N LYS A 45 11.37 10.90 -5.20
CA LYS A 45 10.84 10.27 -6.40
C LYS A 45 10.59 8.81 -6.13
N TYR A 46 9.49 8.30 -6.67
CA TYR A 46 9.19 6.87 -6.66
C TYR A 46 10.02 6.16 -7.73
N GLU A 47 10.97 5.33 -7.29
CA GLU A 47 11.88 4.58 -8.17
C GLU A 47 11.46 3.10 -8.33
N GLY A 48 10.24 2.76 -7.90
CA GLY A 48 9.68 1.43 -8.03
C GLY A 48 9.06 1.14 -9.40
N ARG A 49 8.65 -0.11 -9.59
CA ARG A 49 7.84 -0.51 -10.76
C ARG A 49 6.46 0.16 -10.70
N ASP A 50 5.85 0.41 -11.85
CA ASP A 50 4.48 0.91 -11.89
C ASP A 50 3.51 -0.06 -11.18
N MET A 51 2.39 0.49 -10.68
CA MET A 51 1.45 -0.27 -9.85
C MET A 51 0.90 -1.49 -10.56
N LYS A 52 0.71 -1.44 -11.89
CA LYS A 52 0.19 -2.56 -12.65
C LYS A 52 1.22 -3.68 -12.77
N SER A 53 2.40 -3.38 -13.32
CA SER A 53 3.46 -4.38 -13.51
C SER A 53 3.98 -4.96 -12.19
N LEU A 54 3.87 -4.21 -11.08
CA LEU A 54 4.28 -4.69 -9.75
C LEU A 54 3.30 -5.73 -9.19
N HIS A 55 2.00 -5.54 -9.40
CA HIS A 55 0.95 -6.36 -8.78
C HIS A 55 0.33 -7.39 -9.75
N GLU A 56 0.75 -7.40 -11.00
CA GLU A 56 0.27 -8.33 -12.03
C GLU A 56 0.42 -9.80 -11.59
N GLY A 57 -0.68 -10.56 -11.73
CA GLY A 57 -0.76 -11.99 -11.42
C GLY A 57 -0.80 -12.32 -9.93
N MET A 58 -1.04 -11.31 -9.07
CA MET A 58 -1.20 -11.51 -7.63
C MET A 58 -2.64 -11.87 -7.23
N GLY A 59 -3.63 -11.67 -8.09
CA GLY A 59 -5.04 -11.97 -7.79
C GLY A 59 -5.58 -11.15 -6.63
N ILE A 60 -5.18 -9.88 -6.52
CA ILE A 60 -5.61 -9.02 -5.41
C ILE A 60 -7.09 -8.68 -5.60
N THR A 61 -7.88 -8.95 -4.57
CA THR A 61 -9.31 -8.66 -4.55
C THR A 61 -9.61 -7.25 -4.05
N ASP A 62 -10.80 -6.73 -4.37
CA ASP A 62 -11.29 -5.46 -3.81
C ASP A 62 -11.28 -5.48 -2.26
N ALA A 63 -11.68 -6.59 -1.64
CA ALA A 63 -11.72 -6.71 -0.19
C ALA A 63 -10.32 -6.65 0.46
N GLN A 64 -9.31 -7.25 -0.16
CA GLN A 64 -7.93 -7.20 0.31
C GLN A 64 -7.32 -5.81 0.12
N PHE A 65 -7.64 -5.14 -0.97
CA PHE A 65 -7.26 -3.75 -1.19
C PHE A 65 -7.91 -2.82 -0.14
N ASP A 66 -9.19 -3.03 0.17
CA ASP A 66 -9.89 -2.26 1.18
C ASP A 66 -9.29 -2.46 2.57
N ALA A 67 -8.85 -3.69 2.89
CA ALA A 67 -8.17 -3.98 4.14
C ALA A 67 -6.88 -3.16 4.30
N ILE A 68 -6.02 -3.11 3.28
CA ILE A 68 -4.77 -2.35 3.38
C ILE A 68 -5.01 -0.83 3.44
N ALA A 69 -6.06 -0.34 2.76
CA ALA A 69 -6.45 1.06 2.84
C ALA A 69 -6.99 1.43 4.24
N ALA A 70 -7.79 0.56 4.85
CA ALA A 70 -8.29 0.73 6.21
C ALA A 70 -7.15 0.74 7.24
N ASP A 71 -6.18 -0.14 7.06
CA ASP A 71 -4.94 -0.20 7.84
C ASP A 71 -4.15 1.12 7.76
N LEU A 72 -4.01 1.69 6.55
CA LEU A 72 -3.37 2.99 6.36
C LEU A 72 -4.14 4.12 7.07
N ILE A 73 -5.47 4.15 6.95
CA ILE A 73 -6.33 5.13 7.65
C ILE A 73 -6.14 5.03 9.17
N SER A 74 -6.11 3.81 9.71
CA SER A 74 -5.92 3.56 11.14
C SER A 74 -4.58 4.13 11.63
N VAL A 75 -3.51 3.97 10.84
CA VAL A 75 -2.19 4.53 11.15
C VAL A 75 -2.20 6.05 11.09
N LEU A 76 -2.77 6.66 10.05
CA LEU A 76 -2.87 8.11 9.93
C LEU A 76 -3.63 8.73 11.12
N ASN A 77 -4.74 8.10 11.52
CA ASN A 77 -5.53 8.51 12.68
C ASN A 77 -4.74 8.37 13.99
N LYS A 78 -4.01 7.26 14.17
CA LYS A 78 -3.15 7.01 15.34
C LYS A 78 -2.09 8.11 15.50
N TYR A 79 -1.54 8.61 14.40
CA TYR A 79 -0.56 9.70 14.40
C TYR A 79 -1.20 11.09 14.31
N GLN A 80 -2.53 11.18 14.43
CA GLN A 80 -3.28 12.43 14.45
C GLN A 80 -3.02 13.32 13.23
N VAL A 81 -2.79 12.71 12.07
CA VAL A 81 -2.71 13.43 10.80
C VAL A 81 -4.06 14.13 10.58
N PRO A 82 -4.08 15.44 10.24
CA PRO A 82 -5.35 16.11 10.08
C PRO A 82 -6.17 15.51 8.93
N LYS A 83 -7.49 15.53 9.11
CA LYS A 83 -8.41 14.76 8.27
C LYS A 83 -8.29 15.09 6.79
N LYS A 84 -8.05 16.37 6.46
CA LYS A 84 -7.95 16.83 5.09
C LYS A 84 -6.78 16.14 4.37
N GLU A 85 -5.61 16.14 5.00
CA GLU A 85 -4.38 15.55 4.48
C GLU A 85 -4.50 14.02 4.39
N ALA A 86 -5.14 13.40 5.38
CA ALA A 86 -5.44 11.96 5.34
C ALA A 86 -6.38 11.62 4.16
N ASP A 87 -7.48 12.37 3.98
CA ASP A 87 -8.44 12.14 2.90
C ASP A 87 -7.80 12.35 1.51
N GLU A 88 -6.92 13.35 1.36
CA GLU A 88 -6.15 13.59 0.14
C GLU A 88 -5.24 12.40 -0.19
N LEU A 89 -4.45 11.93 0.79
CA LEU A 89 -3.58 10.77 0.60
C LEU A 89 -4.37 9.51 0.25
N ILE A 90 -5.48 9.26 0.95
CA ILE A 90 -6.31 8.07 0.70
C ILE A 90 -6.97 8.14 -0.68
N THR A 91 -7.38 9.32 -1.14
CA THR A 91 -7.93 9.49 -2.49
C THR A 91 -6.92 9.11 -3.57
N ILE A 92 -5.67 9.51 -3.38
CA ILE A 92 -4.57 9.15 -4.28
C ILE A 92 -4.34 7.63 -4.27
N ILE A 93 -4.23 7.02 -3.09
CA ILE A 93 -4.04 5.57 -2.99
C ILE A 93 -5.23 4.82 -3.62
N ALA A 94 -6.46 5.27 -3.39
CA ALA A 94 -7.64 4.67 -4.01
C ALA A 94 -7.62 4.75 -5.55
N SER A 95 -6.95 5.76 -6.13
CA SER A 95 -6.82 5.89 -7.58
C SER A 95 -5.94 4.81 -8.23
N THR A 96 -5.07 4.14 -7.46
CA THR A 96 -4.23 3.03 -7.96
C THR A 96 -4.98 1.70 -7.98
N ARG A 97 -6.18 1.62 -7.39
CA ARG A 97 -6.99 0.39 -7.32
C ARG A 97 -7.13 -0.29 -8.67
N LYS A 98 -7.43 0.47 -9.72
CA LYS A 98 -7.64 -0.04 -11.08
C LYS A 98 -6.42 -0.76 -11.68
N ASP A 99 -5.23 -0.46 -11.16
CA ASP A 99 -3.97 -1.02 -11.62
C ASP A 99 -3.55 -2.22 -10.74
N ILE A 100 -4.14 -2.39 -9.55
CA ILE A 100 -3.75 -3.39 -8.55
C ILE A 100 -4.77 -4.52 -8.41
N VAL A 101 -6.06 -4.20 -8.42
CA VAL A 101 -7.14 -5.17 -8.22
C VAL A 101 -7.39 -5.94 -9.52
N GLU A 102 -7.33 -7.27 -9.42
CA GLU A 102 -7.57 -8.18 -10.54
C GLU A 102 -8.91 -8.92 -10.39
N GLU A 103 -9.39 -9.10 -9.16
CA GLU A 103 -10.62 -9.82 -8.83
C GLU A 103 -11.59 -8.90 -8.06
N LYS A 104 -12.86 -8.90 -8.46
CA LYS A 104 -13.91 -8.04 -7.85
C LYS A 104 -14.83 -8.84 -6.95
#